data_AF-A0A9Q0GXI7-F1
#
_entry.id   AF-A0A9Q0GXI7-F1
#
_cell.length_a   1.000
_cell.length_b   1.000
_cell.length_c   1.000
_cell.angle_alpha   90.00
_cell.angle_beta   90.00
_cell.angle_gamma   90.00
#
_symmetry.space_group_name_H-M   'P 1'
#
loop_
_entity.id
_entity.type
_entity.pdbx_description
1 polymer ?
#
loop_
_entity_poly.entity_id
_entity_poly.type
_entity_poly.pdbx_seq_one_letter_code
_entity_poly.pdbx_strand_id
1 'polypeptide(L)'
;MNLLLGVLLLLGFFSIASAEEKLDSHHHRRPLILEYPETSATQLKGSDDDELQLQCTSWRFVVEVNNLNPWKTIPPECASYVKDYMTSRTYSFDLERVSMEAGTYVRSLQLAKDG
;
A
#
# COMPACT_ATOMS: atom_id res chain seq x y z
N MET A 1 25.64 21.39 -46.29
CA MET A 1 24.61 21.60 -45.25
C MET A 1 23.85 20.32 -44.86
N ASN A 2 23.78 19.29 -45.72
CA ASN A 2 22.95 18.09 -45.46
C ASN A 2 23.62 16.99 -44.61
N LEU A 3 24.95 16.85 -44.67
CA LEU A 3 25.66 15.81 -43.92
C LEU A 3 25.76 16.12 -42.42
N LEU A 4 26.06 17.37 -42.07
CA LEU A 4 26.18 17.81 -40.68
C LEU A 4 24.84 17.72 -39.94
N LEU A 5 23.75 18.07 -40.63
CA LEU A 5 22.39 17.97 -40.10
C LEU A 5 22.00 16.50 -39.87
N GLY A 6 22.39 15.59 -40.77
CA GLY A 6 22.18 14.14 -40.59
C GLY A 6 22.95 13.56 -39.40
N VAL A 7 24.19 14.00 -39.18
CA VAL A 7 24.99 13.58 -38.01
C VAL A 7 24.37 14.07 -36.71
N LEU A 8 23.89 15.33 -36.66
CA LEU A 8 23.22 15.89 -35.48
C LEU A 8 21.92 15.15 -35.15
N LEU A 9 21.14 14.75 -36.17
CA LEU A 9 19.94 13.94 -35.97
C LEU A 9 20.28 12.56 -35.42
N LEU A 10 21.30 11.88 -35.97
CA LEU A 10 21.75 10.56 -35.50
C LEU A 10 22.26 10.58 -34.05
N LEU A 11 22.99 11.62 -33.65
CA LEU A 11 23.43 11.81 -32.27
C LEU A 11 22.26 12.04 -31.31
N GLY A 12 21.22 12.74 -31.75
CA GLY A 12 19.99 12.94 -30.97
C GLY A 12 19.21 11.64 -30.73
N PHE A 13 19.16 10.74 -31.71
CA PHE A 13 18.49 9.44 -31.56
C PHE A 13 19.26 8.47 -30.64
N PHE A 14 20.60 8.53 -30.61
CA PHE A 14 21.41 7.67 -29.75
C PHE A 14 21.22 7.97 -28.24
N SER A 15 20.97 9.24 -27.90
CA SER A 15 20.65 9.67 -26.53
C SER A 15 19.32 9.12 -26.02
N ILE A 16 18.35 8.85 -26.90
CA ILE A 16 17.04 8.28 -26.53
C ILE A 16 17.16 6.76 -26.36
N ALA A 17 17.97 6.09 -27.19
CA ALA A 17 18.12 4.62 -27.16
C ALA A 17 18.89 4.09 -25.93
N SER A 18 19.62 4.95 -25.21
CA SER A 18 20.41 4.54 -24.04
C SER A 18 19.65 4.71 -22.70
N ALA A 19 18.42 5.20 -22.73
CA ALA A 19 17.53 5.23 -21.56
C ALA A 19 16.80 3.90 -21.41
N GLU A 20 17.55 2.79 -21.40
CA GLU A 20 17.04 1.56 -20.84
C GLU A 20 17.12 1.73 -19.31
N GLU A 21 16.05 2.26 -18.71
CA GLU A 21 15.84 2.07 -17.29
C GLU A 21 15.91 0.57 -17.05
N LYS A 22 16.99 0.13 -16.39
CA LYS A 22 17.05 -1.17 -15.77
C LYS A 22 15.87 -1.22 -14.81
N LEU A 23 14.75 -1.79 -15.27
CA LEU A 23 13.58 -2.05 -14.47
C LEU A 23 14.04 -3.00 -13.36
N ASP A 24 14.49 -2.42 -12.25
CA ASP A 24 14.85 -3.19 -11.09
C ASP A 24 13.54 -3.68 -10.51
N SER A 25 13.23 -4.93 -10.85
CA SER A 25 12.18 -5.72 -10.28
C SER A 25 12.50 -5.92 -8.79
N HIS A 26 12.35 -4.87 -7.98
CA HIS A 26 12.04 -4.99 -6.57
C HIS A 26 10.59 -5.45 -6.44
N HIS A 27 10.33 -6.63 -7.00
CA HIS A 27 9.20 -7.45 -6.70
C HIS A 27 9.35 -7.77 -5.22
N HIS A 28 8.72 -6.98 -4.38
CA HIS A 28 8.50 -7.30 -2.99
C HIS A 28 7.57 -8.51 -2.99
N ARG A 29 8.14 -9.68 -3.24
CA ARG A 29 7.51 -10.96 -3.05
C ARG A 29 7.39 -11.10 -1.54
N ARG A 30 6.45 -10.37 -0.94
CA ARG A 30 6.04 -10.58 0.44
C ARG A 30 5.40 -11.97 0.42
N PRO A 31 6.05 -13.01 0.98
CA PRO A 31 5.36 -14.28 1.12
C PRO A 31 4.10 -14.02 1.94
N LEU A 32 2.96 -14.54 1.46
CA LEU A 32 1.74 -14.60 2.26
C LEU A 32 2.02 -15.59 3.40
N ILE A 33 2.59 -15.12 4.51
CA ILE A 33 2.77 -15.92 5.73
C ILE A 33 1.46 -15.81 6.50
N LEU A 34 0.46 -16.55 6.03
CA LEU A 34 -0.74 -16.83 6.81
C LEU A 34 -0.58 -18.24 7.36
N GLU A 35 0.14 -18.33 8.47
CA GLU A 35 0.26 -19.57 9.23
C GLU A 35 -0.89 -19.61 10.23
N TYR A 36 -1.90 -20.42 9.94
CA TYR A 36 -2.99 -20.66 10.89
C TYR A 36 -2.54 -21.71 11.90
N PRO A 37 -2.54 -21.40 13.21
CA PRO A 37 -2.41 -22.45 14.22
C PRO A 37 -3.66 -23.34 14.17
N GLU A 38 -3.45 -24.66 14.03
CA GLU A 38 -4.47 -25.74 14.00
C GLU A 38 -5.25 -25.92 15.31
N THR A 39 -5.30 -24.90 16.18
CA THR A 39 -5.87 -25.03 17.53
C THR A 39 -7.12 -24.18 17.71
N SER A 40 -8.23 -24.92 17.87
CA SER A 40 -9.50 -24.59 18.52
C SER A 40 -10.46 -23.66 17.77
N ALA A 41 -11.18 -24.25 16.81
CA ALA A 41 -12.57 -23.92 16.55
C ALA A 41 -13.44 -24.36 17.74
N THR A 42 -13.29 -23.69 18.89
CA THR A 42 -14.11 -24.02 20.08
C THR A 42 -14.52 -22.73 20.79
N GLN A 43 -15.83 -22.47 20.77
CA GLN A 43 -16.59 -21.41 21.47
C GLN A 43 -16.74 -20.06 20.74
N LEU A 44 -17.35 -20.07 19.55
CA LEU A 44 -17.95 -18.87 18.94
C LEU A 44 -19.29 -18.54 19.62
N LYS A 45 -19.23 -18.03 20.85
CA LYS A 45 -20.26 -17.13 21.40
C LYS A 45 -19.53 -15.92 21.96
N GLY A 46 -19.07 -15.06 21.05
CA GLY A 46 -18.75 -13.68 21.42
C GLY A 46 -20.02 -12.99 21.90
N SER A 47 -19.86 -11.98 22.75
CA SER A 47 -20.97 -11.07 23.03
C SER A 47 -21.38 -10.32 21.75
N ASP A 48 -22.57 -9.73 21.73
CA ASP A 48 -23.02 -8.89 20.61
C ASP A 48 -22.02 -7.75 20.33
N ASP A 49 -21.33 -7.25 21.36
CA ASP A 49 -20.27 -6.24 21.24
C ASP A 49 -19.02 -6.80 20.52
N ASP A 50 -18.59 -8.02 20.87
CA ASP A 50 -17.46 -8.68 20.21
C ASP A 50 -17.76 -8.93 18.72
N GLU A 51 -18.99 -9.34 18.39
CA GLU A 51 -19.41 -9.54 17.01
C GLU A 51 -19.42 -8.22 16.23
N LEU A 52 -19.95 -7.15 16.82
CA LEU A 52 -19.97 -5.81 16.21
C LEU A 52 -18.54 -5.27 15.99
N GLN A 53 -17.64 -5.46 16.95
CA GLN A 53 -16.22 -5.12 16.82
C GLN A 53 -15.57 -5.86 15.65
N LEU A 54 -15.84 -7.17 15.50
CA LEU A 54 -15.32 -7.97 14.39
C LEU A 54 -15.88 -7.49 13.04
N GLN A 55 -17.19 -7.23 12.95
CA GLN A 55 -17.83 -6.74 11.75
C GLN A 55 -17.25 -5.38 11.32
N CYS A 56 -17.12 -4.44 12.24
CA CYS A 56 -16.58 -3.11 11.96
C CYS A 56 -15.08 -3.14 11.63
N THR A 57 -14.31 -4.05 12.23
CA THR A 57 -12.91 -4.28 11.86
C THR A 57 -12.78 -4.82 10.44
N SER A 58 -13.60 -5.82 10.09
CA SER A 58 -13.65 -6.38 8.74
C SER A 58 -14.06 -5.33 7.71
N TRP A 59 -15.09 -4.53 8.02
CA TRP A 59 -15.53 -3.41 7.19
C TRP A 59 -14.40 -2.40 6.94
N ARG A 60 -13.67 -1.99 7.99
CA ARG A 60 -12.54 -1.06 7.84
C ARG A 60 -11.47 -1.64 6.91
N PHE A 61 -11.10 -2.90 7.12
CA PHE A 61 -10.09 -3.57 6.30
C PHE A 61 -10.48 -3.58 4.81
N VAL A 62 -11.71 -3.97 4.47
CA VAL A 62 -12.14 -4.02 3.06
C VAL A 62 -12.23 -2.63 2.42
N VAL A 63 -12.50 -1.60 3.22
CA VAL A 63 -12.46 -0.19 2.80
C VAL A 63 -11.02 0.27 2.51
N GLU A 64 -10.07 0.00 3.40
CA GLU A 64 -8.67 0.40 3.29
C GLU A 64 -7.99 -0.21 2.05
N VAL A 65 -8.34 -1.45 1.71
CA VAL A 65 -7.82 -2.13 0.51
C VAL A 65 -8.67 -1.87 -0.74
N ASN A 66 -9.65 -0.97 -0.66
CA ASN A 66 -10.55 -0.60 -1.75
C ASN A 66 -11.34 -1.78 -2.38
N ASN A 67 -11.58 -2.84 -1.61
CA ASN A 67 -12.41 -3.98 -2.02
C ASN A 67 -13.91 -3.69 -1.90
N LEU A 68 -14.28 -2.77 -1.00
CA LEU A 68 -15.63 -2.26 -0.86
C LEU A 68 -15.68 -0.85 -1.47
N ASN A 69 -16.00 -0.72 -2.75
CA ASN A 69 -16.17 0.57 -3.43
C ASN A 69 -17.43 0.54 -4.33
N PRO A 70 -18.30 1.56 -4.29
CA PRO A 70 -18.21 2.78 -3.47
C PRO A 70 -18.85 2.62 -2.09
N TRP A 71 -18.21 3.19 -1.08
CA TRP A 71 -18.84 3.52 0.20
C TRP A 71 -18.90 5.04 0.34
N LYS A 72 -20.02 5.56 0.83
CA LYS A 72 -20.23 7.01 0.97
C LYS A 72 -20.11 7.50 2.40
N THR A 73 -20.47 6.64 3.35
CA THR A 73 -20.53 6.96 4.78
C THR A 73 -20.12 5.74 5.59
N ILE A 74 -19.66 5.98 6.81
CA ILE A 74 -19.44 4.93 7.80
C ILE A 74 -20.81 4.33 8.17
N PRO A 75 -20.98 2.99 8.24
CA PRO A 75 -22.17 2.36 8.77
C PRO A 75 -22.48 2.89 10.19
N PRO A 76 -23.74 3.27 10.51
CA PRO A 76 -24.08 3.84 11.82
C PRO A 76 -23.61 3.01 13.01
N GLU A 77 -23.71 1.68 12.91
CA GLU A 77 -23.25 0.69 13.89
C GLU A 77 -21.74 0.74 14.14
N CYS A 78 -20.96 1.16 13.14
CA CYS A 78 -19.49 1.27 13.23
C CYS A 78 -19.00 2.67 13.58
N ALA A 79 -19.89 3.65 13.80
CA ALA A 79 -19.47 5.02 14.06
C ALA A 79 -18.61 5.15 15.33
N SER A 80 -19.00 4.48 16.42
CA SER A 80 -18.20 4.46 17.66
C SER A 80 -16.86 3.76 17.44
N TYR A 81 -16.88 2.59 16.80
CA TYR A 81 -15.67 1.85 16.46
C TYR A 81 -14.66 2.71 15.68
N VAL A 82 -15.11 3.41 14.64
CA VAL A 82 -14.22 4.25 13.82
C VAL A 82 -13.68 5.42 14.62
N LYS A 83 -14.51 6.07 15.44
CA LYS A 83 -14.05 7.14 16.33
C LYS A 83 -12.95 6.64 17.28
N ASP A 84 -13.17 5.49 17.90
CA ASP A 84 -12.21 4.89 18.82
C ASP A 84 -10.92 4.51 18.10
N TYR A 85 -11.02 3.88 16.92
CA TYR A 85 -9.86 3.57 16.09
C TYR A 85 -9.03 4.83 15.78
N MET A 86 -9.66 5.87 15.23
CA MET A 86 -8.99 7.11 14.80
C MET A 86 -8.35 7.89 15.96
N THR A 87 -8.83 7.70 17.19
CA THR A 87 -8.29 8.35 18.39
C THR A 87 -7.37 7.44 19.22
N SER A 88 -7.33 6.15 18.90
CA SER A 88 -6.49 5.16 19.56
C SER A 88 -5.05 5.17 19.07
N ARG A 89 -4.18 4.49 19.82
CA ARG A 89 -2.81 4.20 19.37
C ARG A 89 -2.74 3.31 18.14
N THR A 90 -3.79 2.55 17.84
CA THR A 90 -3.84 1.64 16.69
C THR A 90 -3.68 2.42 15.38
N TYR A 91 -4.44 3.50 15.20
CA TYR A 91 -4.29 4.37 14.03
C TYR A 91 -2.89 4.96 13.92
N SER A 92 -2.29 5.40 15.04
CA SER A 92 -0.92 5.90 15.05
C SER A 92 0.11 4.85 14.62
N PHE A 93 -0.04 3.59 15.05
CA PHE A 93 0.84 2.49 14.63
C PHE A 93 0.69 2.17 13.14
N ASP A 94 -0.53 2.23 12.60
CA ASP A 94 -0.76 2.03 11.17
C ASP A 94 -0.04 3.12 10.34
N LEU A 95 -0.13 4.38 10.77
CA LEU A 95 0.58 5.50 10.14
C LEU A 95 2.11 5.36 10.24
N GLU A 96 2.62 4.99 11.42
CA GLU A 96 4.04 4.77 11.63
C GLU A 96 4.55 3.66 10.71
N ARG A 97 3.82 2.54 10.61
CA ARG A 97 4.20 1.42 9.75
C ARG A 97 4.27 1.84 8.28
N VAL A 98 3.25 2.53 7.77
CA VAL A 98 3.24 3.01 6.38
C VAL A 98 4.39 3.98 6.12
N SER A 99 4.64 4.91 7.04
CA SER A 99 5.75 5.87 6.96
C SER A 99 7.12 5.19 6.92
N MET A 100 7.33 4.20 7.79
CA MET A 100 8.58 3.43 7.85
C MET A 100 8.84 2.65 6.55
N GLU A 101 7.81 1.98 6.01
CA GLU A 101 7.91 1.24 4.75
C GLU A 101 8.21 2.18 3.58
N ALA A 102 7.49 3.30 3.47
CA ALA A 102 7.73 4.32 2.45
C ALA A 102 9.15 4.89 2.54
N GLY A 103 9.61 5.23 3.76
CA GLY A 103 10.97 5.70 3.98
C GLY A 103 12.03 4.66 3.63
N THR A 104 11.76 3.38 3.88
CA THR A 104 12.66 2.28 3.52
C THR A 104 12.77 2.13 2.01
N TYR A 105 11.64 2.21 1.30
CA TYR A 105 11.62 2.21 -0.16
C TYR A 105 12.41 3.38 -0.74
N VAL A 106 12.15 4.63 -0.31
CA VAL A 106 12.87 5.80 -0.84
C VAL A 106 14.38 5.70 -0.61
N ARG A 107 14.82 5.18 0.55
CA ARG A 107 16.25 4.98 0.84
C ARG A 107 16.92 3.93 -0.06
N SER A 108 16.16 3.02 -0.68
CA SER A 108 16.70 2.06 -1.63
C SER A 108 16.90 2.62 -3.04
N LEU A 109 16.35 3.80 -3.35
CA LEU A 109 16.42 4.40 -4.68
C LEU A 109 17.69 5.23 -4.88
N GLN A 110 18.24 5.21 -6.09
CA GLN A 110 19.25 6.16 -6.55
C GLN A 110 18.55 7.33 -7.24
N LEU A 111 18.24 8.37 -6.49
CA LEU A 111 17.54 9.54 -7.01
C LEU A 111 18.52 10.48 -7.75
N ALA A 112 18.16 10.86 -8.98
CA ALA A 112 18.83 11.96 -9.69
C ALA A 112 18.46 13.31 -9.05
N LYS A 113 19.28 14.34 -9.29
CA LYS A 113 19.12 15.67 -8.66
C LYS A 113 18.11 16.58 -9.38
N ASP A 114 17.53 16.13 -10.49
CA ASP A 114 16.68 16.94 -11.36
C ASP A 114 15.20 16.91 -10.98
N GLY A 115 14.75 15.91 -10.21
CA GLY A 115 13.44 15.92 -9.53
C GLY A 115 12.25 15.65 -10.45
#